data_AF-V5W5M3-F1
#
_entry.id   AF-V5W5M3-F1
#
_cell.length_a   1.000
_cell.length_b   1.000
_cell.length_c   1.000
_cell.angle_alpha   90.00
_cell.angle_beta   90.00
_cell.angle_gamma   90.00
#
_symmetry.space_group_name_H-M   'P 1'
#
loop_
_entity.id
_entity.type
_entity.pdbx_description
1 polymer ?
#
loop_
_entity_poly.entity_id
_entity_poly.type
_entity_poly.pdbx_seq_one_letter_code
_entity_poly.pdbx_strand_id
1 'polypeptide(L)'
;MVPSIRISTTASLSIPSNTEENYLGKALFVVGENNIVTYIPVNIQGVLINLLDKINEKNHLIRNKHKDIRTSFDMSCKFYHIKSRIDYILVIRILKDNQVEKIKYSLSGVLLSSVVDTTDGNKVSRFRGSETLHIVDNIAMDKSNKITFKPIESYKVKSRTWWANPNIGVIDLETYLEDDNIHKLYALGFRTNLNENPVVYYIDKKFNRNVLVLNMIDELLRPKYKNITFYSHKKRGRLWCCIYTKDFIRL
;
A
#
# COMPACT_ATOMS: atom_id res chain seq x y z
N MET A 1 29.78 6.11 9.74
CA MET A 1 28.76 6.98 9.13
C MET A 1 28.01 6.17 8.09
N VAL A 2 26.69 6.01 8.22
CA VAL A 2 25.87 5.27 7.23
C VAL A 2 25.44 6.24 6.14
N PRO A 3 25.60 5.93 4.83
CA PRO A 3 25.16 6.80 3.76
C PRO A 3 23.63 6.92 3.73
N SER A 4 23.12 8.14 3.76
CA SER A 4 21.70 8.40 3.48
C SER A 4 21.47 8.36 1.98
N ILE A 5 20.71 7.37 1.49
CA ILE A 5 20.29 7.34 0.09
C ILE A 5 19.22 8.42 -0.11
N ARG A 6 19.55 9.49 -0.87
CA ARG A 6 18.58 10.51 -1.29
C ARG A 6 18.03 10.13 -2.66
N ILE A 7 16.74 9.83 -2.72
CA ILE A 7 16.02 9.61 -3.98
C ILE A 7 15.16 10.85 -4.20
N SER A 8 15.54 11.70 -5.16
CA SER A 8 14.72 12.83 -5.58
C SER A 8 13.67 12.33 -6.57
N THR A 9 12.40 12.48 -6.22
CA THR A 9 11.27 12.27 -7.12
C THR A 9 10.37 13.49 -6.97
N THR A 10 10.12 14.21 -8.05
CA THR A 10 9.15 15.32 -8.10
C THR A 10 7.74 14.74 -7.98
N ALA A 11 7.30 14.51 -6.75
CA ALA A 11 5.95 14.06 -6.46
C ALA A 11 4.99 15.25 -6.47
N SER A 12 3.90 15.17 -7.24
CA SER A 12 2.79 16.12 -7.16
C SER A 12 2.18 16.07 -5.74
N LEU A 13 2.06 17.22 -5.09
CA LEU A 13 1.51 17.31 -3.73
C LEU A 13 0.02 16.95 -3.72
N SER A 14 -0.35 15.88 -3.03
CA SER A 14 -1.73 15.42 -2.89
C SER A 14 -2.52 16.11 -1.77
N ILE A 15 -1.82 16.82 -0.89
CA ILE A 15 -2.34 17.68 0.18
C ILE A 15 -1.61 19.02 0.05
N PRO A 16 -2.29 20.17 0.08
CA PRO A 16 -1.64 21.47 -0.04
C PRO A 16 -0.70 21.73 1.14
N SER A 17 0.48 22.31 0.90
CA SER A 17 1.44 22.76 1.92
C SER A 17 0.94 24.00 2.65
N ASN A 18 0.29 24.92 1.94
CA ASN A 18 -0.30 26.12 2.53
C ASN A 18 -1.61 25.79 3.29
N THR A 19 -1.93 26.60 4.29
CA THR A 19 -3.19 26.63 5.03
C THR A 19 -4.00 27.90 4.76
N GLU A 20 -3.50 28.83 3.95
CA GLU A 20 -4.23 30.03 3.55
C GLU A 20 -5.59 29.66 2.96
N GLU A 21 -6.63 30.18 3.59
CA GLU A 21 -8.03 29.88 3.27
C GLU A 21 -8.39 30.28 1.83
N ASN A 22 -7.69 31.28 1.28
CA ASN A 22 -7.85 31.75 -0.10
C ASN A 22 -7.77 30.61 -1.14
N TYR A 23 -6.94 29.59 -0.89
CA TYR A 23 -6.76 28.45 -1.81
C TYR A 23 -7.62 27.23 -1.45
N LEU A 24 -8.16 27.16 -0.24
CA LEU A 24 -8.96 26.04 0.26
C LEU A 24 -10.47 26.30 0.13
N GLY A 25 -10.85 27.56 -0.08
CA GLY A 25 -12.23 28.00 -0.11
C GLY A 25 -12.79 28.20 1.30
N LYS A 26 -14.13 28.31 1.38
CA LYS A 26 -14.83 28.54 2.64
C LYS A 26 -14.85 27.26 3.49
N ALA A 27 -14.49 27.40 4.77
CA ALA A 27 -14.65 26.31 5.73
C ALA A 27 -16.14 25.89 5.83
N LEU A 28 -16.36 24.59 5.96
CA LEU A 28 -17.66 24.02 6.25
C LEU A 28 -18.12 24.46 7.62
N PHE A 29 -19.42 24.76 7.72
CA PHE A 29 -20.06 24.95 9.00
C PHE A 29 -20.03 23.64 9.80
N VAL A 30 -19.82 23.73 11.11
CA VAL A 30 -19.86 22.58 12.03
C VAL A 30 -20.71 22.94 13.25
N VAL A 31 -21.40 21.95 13.79
CA VAL A 31 -22.14 22.06 15.04
C VAL A 31 -21.40 21.24 16.09
N GLY A 32 -21.33 21.77 17.30
CA GLY A 32 -20.73 21.08 18.42
C GLY A 32 -21.33 21.48 19.76
N GLU A 33 -21.01 20.68 20.76
CA GLU A 33 -21.43 20.84 22.15
C GLU A 33 -20.21 20.61 23.04
N ASN A 34 -20.03 21.41 24.09
CA ASN A 34 -18.90 21.29 25.03
C ASN A 34 -17.51 21.23 24.34
N ASN A 35 -17.30 22.08 23.33
CA ASN A 35 -16.07 22.14 22.52
C ASN A 35 -15.78 20.88 21.67
N ILE A 36 -16.75 19.98 21.52
CA ILE A 36 -16.66 18.77 20.70
C ILE A 36 -17.59 18.91 19.50
N VAL A 37 -17.10 18.62 18.30
CA VAL A 37 -17.90 18.58 17.08
C VAL A 37 -18.86 17.38 17.14
N THR A 38 -20.15 17.63 16.98
CA THR A 38 -21.21 16.62 16.99
C THR A 38 -21.84 16.41 15.62
N TYR A 39 -21.74 17.40 14.72
CA TYR A 39 -22.34 17.32 13.40
C TYR A 39 -21.56 18.14 12.36
N ILE A 40 -21.23 17.50 11.24
CA ILE A 40 -20.48 18.08 10.13
C ILE A 40 -21.34 17.95 8.86
N PRO A 41 -22.18 18.96 8.54
CA PRO A 41 -23.02 18.95 7.35
C PRO A 41 -22.17 19.00 6.08
N VAL A 42 -22.33 17.98 5.23
CA VAL A 42 -21.74 17.95 3.88
C VAL A 42 -22.83 17.64 2.87
N ASN A 43 -22.98 18.50 1.87
CA ASN A 43 -23.87 18.22 0.74
C ASN A 43 -23.11 17.41 -0.32
N ILE A 44 -23.57 16.19 -0.56
CA ILE A 44 -23.05 15.29 -1.61
C ILE A 44 -24.20 15.03 -2.57
N GLN A 45 -24.06 15.49 -3.81
CA GLN A 45 -25.04 15.25 -4.89
C GLN A 45 -26.48 15.67 -4.51
N GLY A 46 -26.63 16.76 -3.76
CA GLY A 46 -27.93 17.26 -3.31
C GLY A 46 -28.43 16.66 -2.00
N VAL A 47 -27.73 15.67 -1.44
CA VAL A 47 -28.08 15.03 -0.17
C VAL A 47 -27.21 15.60 0.94
N LEU A 48 -27.84 16.17 1.98
CA LEU A 48 -27.16 16.61 3.17
C LEU A 48 -26.87 15.41 4.09
N ILE A 49 -25.60 15.15 4.35
CA ILE A 49 -25.16 14.09 5.25
C ILE A 49 -24.37 14.64 6.43
N ASN A 50 -24.35 13.88 7.53
CA ASN A 50 -23.38 14.09 8.61
C ASN A 50 -22.10 13.30 8.30
N LEU A 51 -21.00 14.00 8.04
CA LEU A 51 -19.72 13.33 7.81
C LEU A 51 -19.23 12.57 9.05
N LEU A 52 -19.53 13.08 10.26
CA LEU A 52 -19.07 12.44 11.49
C LEU A 52 -19.64 11.03 11.66
N ASP A 53 -20.92 10.85 11.32
CA ASP A 53 -21.57 9.52 11.33
C ASP A 53 -20.91 8.57 10.35
N LYS A 54 -20.54 9.05 9.15
CA LYS A 54 -19.82 8.25 8.16
C LYS A 54 -18.42 7.86 8.62
N ILE A 55 -17.69 8.77 9.27
CA ILE A 55 -16.38 8.46 9.86
C ILE A 55 -16.53 7.37 10.93
N ASN A 56 -17.51 7.50 11.82
CA ASN A 56 -17.76 6.53 12.88
C ASN A 56 -18.15 5.15 12.32
N GLU A 57 -19.06 5.12 11.34
CA GLU A 57 -19.45 3.90 10.60
C GLU A 57 -18.22 3.16 10.04
N LYS A 58 -17.29 3.88 9.41
CA LYS A 58 -16.07 3.27 8.85
C LYS A 58 -15.04 2.88 9.89
N ASN A 59 -14.92 3.62 10.99
CA ASN A 59 -14.04 3.28 12.09
C ASN A 59 -14.42 1.94 12.76
N HIS A 60 -15.71 1.59 12.82
CA HIS A 60 -16.15 0.29 13.35
C HIS A 60 -15.63 -0.92 12.57
N LEU A 61 -15.27 -0.74 11.29
CA LEU A 61 -14.69 -1.79 10.45
C LEU A 61 -13.18 -1.98 10.70
N ILE A 62 -12.56 -1.06 11.43
CA ILE A 62 -11.13 -1.04 11.73
C ILE A 62 -10.94 -1.54 13.16
N ARG A 63 -9.86 -2.30 13.42
CA ARG A 63 -9.54 -2.79 14.77
C ARG A 63 -9.43 -1.62 15.75
N ASN A 64 -10.18 -1.64 16.87
CA ASN A 64 -10.32 -0.59 17.90
C ASN A 64 -9.03 0.08 18.43
N LYS A 65 -7.84 -0.45 18.13
CA LYS A 65 -6.53 0.10 18.54
C LYS A 65 -5.67 0.60 17.38
N HIS A 66 -6.25 0.72 16.18
CA HIS A 66 -5.50 1.23 15.04
C HIS A 66 -5.28 2.74 15.21
N LYS A 67 -4.05 3.20 14.97
CA LYS A 67 -3.64 4.62 15.09
C LYS A 67 -4.45 5.59 14.21
N ASP A 68 -5.11 5.05 13.19
CA ASP A 68 -5.91 5.81 12.22
C ASP A 68 -7.36 6.03 12.69
N ILE A 69 -7.77 5.43 13.82
CA ILE A 69 -9.09 5.66 14.39
C ILE A 69 -9.15 7.06 15.01
N ARG A 70 -10.06 7.87 14.49
CA ARG A 70 -10.41 9.21 15.01
C ARG A 70 -11.92 9.27 15.20
N THR A 71 -12.38 9.25 16.45
CA THR A 71 -13.81 9.17 16.81
C THR A 71 -14.42 10.52 17.17
N SER A 72 -13.61 11.55 17.35
CA SER A 72 -14.07 12.87 17.77
C SER A 72 -13.13 13.97 17.27
N PHE A 73 -13.69 15.16 17.05
CA PHE A 73 -12.95 16.37 16.71
C PHE A 73 -13.34 17.47 17.70
N ASP A 74 -12.39 18.35 18.00
CA ASP A 74 -12.67 19.56 18.77
C ASP A 74 -13.17 20.69 17.85
N MET A 75 -13.84 21.69 18.42
CA MET A 75 -14.36 22.84 17.66
C MET A 75 -13.27 23.75 17.06
N SER A 76 -11.99 23.54 17.42
CA SER A 76 -10.86 24.25 16.79
C SER A 76 -10.51 23.70 15.41
N CYS A 77 -11.01 22.50 15.07
CA CYS A 77 -10.82 21.89 13.77
C CYS A 77 -11.62 22.63 12.69
N LYS A 78 -10.96 23.00 11.59
CA LYS A 78 -11.60 23.54 10.38
C LYS A 78 -11.76 22.45 9.34
N PHE A 79 -12.91 22.43 8.67
CA PHE A 79 -13.24 21.41 7.67
C PHE A 79 -13.42 22.07 6.32
N TYR A 80 -12.88 21.49 5.26
CA TYR A 80 -12.97 22.02 3.89
C TYR A 80 -13.37 20.91 2.93
N HIS A 81 -14.33 21.17 2.05
CA HIS A 81 -14.66 20.27 0.96
C HIS A 81 -13.82 20.63 -0.28
N ILE A 82 -12.84 19.79 -0.59
CA ILE A 82 -11.94 20.01 -1.70
C ILE A 82 -12.41 19.19 -2.90
N LYS A 83 -12.81 19.90 -3.96
CA LYS A 83 -13.16 19.30 -5.25
C LYS A 83 -11.91 19.12 -6.09
N SER A 84 -11.65 17.89 -6.53
CA SER A 84 -10.46 17.53 -7.31
C SER A 84 -10.78 16.34 -8.22
N ARG A 85 -9.76 15.63 -8.72
CA ARG A 85 -9.96 14.34 -9.40
C ARG A 85 -10.68 13.33 -8.50
N ILE A 86 -10.46 13.42 -7.20
CA ILE A 86 -11.17 12.68 -6.16
C ILE A 86 -11.57 13.70 -5.11
N ASP A 87 -12.87 13.89 -4.89
CA ASP A 87 -13.39 14.79 -3.87
C ASP A 87 -13.08 14.26 -2.47
N TYR A 88 -12.77 15.18 -1.56
CA TYR A 88 -12.40 14.83 -0.20
C TYR A 88 -12.72 15.94 0.79
N ILE A 89 -12.79 15.56 2.07
CA ILE A 89 -12.84 16.50 3.18
C ILE A 89 -11.45 16.63 3.78
N LEU A 90 -10.95 17.86 3.83
CA LEU A 90 -9.72 18.23 4.52
C LEU A 90 -10.06 18.77 5.89
N VAL A 91 -9.56 18.14 6.93
CA VAL A 91 -9.61 18.64 8.30
C VAL A 91 -8.27 19.26 8.63
N ILE A 92 -8.29 20.49 9.13
CA ILE A 92 -7.12 21.25 9.54
C ILE A 92 -7.24 21.51 11.04
N ARG A 93 -6.20 21.10 11.78
CA ARG A 93 -6.09 21.34 13.21
C ARG A 93 -4.75 21.99 13.52
N ILE A 94 -4.79 23.14 14.16
CA ILE A 94 -3.58 23.84 14.62
C ILE A 94 -3.12 23.14 15.90
N LEU A 95 -1.89 22.62 15.90
CA LEU A 95 -1.29 21.99 17.07
C LEU A 95 -0.47 23.01 17.88
N LYS A 96 0.26 23.87 17.17
CA LYS A 96 1.13 24.95 17.69
C LYS A 96 1.25 26.05 16.63
N ASP A 97 1.86 27.18 16.97
CA ASP A 97 2.05 28.34 16.09
C ASP A 97 2.66 27.99 14.72
N ASN A 98 3.50 26.95 14.66
CA ASN A 98 4.15 26.48 13.45
C ASN A 98 3.82 25.04 13.07
N GLN A 99 2.82 24.41 13.70
CA GLN A 99 2.48 23.01 13.45
C GLN A 99 0.98 22.83 13.19
N VAL A 100 0.69 22.18 12.07
CA VAL A 100 -0.68 21.93 11.62
C VAL A 100 -0.85 20.46 11.26
N GLU A 101 -1.83 19.80 11.86
CA GLU A 101 -2.29 18.48 11.45
C GLU A 101 -3.32 18.63 10.31
N LYS A 102 -3.09 17.89 9.23
CA LYS A 102 -3.97 17.84 8.04
C LYS A 102 -4.44 16.42 7.84
N ILE A 103 -5.75 16.22 7.95
CA ILE A 103 -6.39 14.91 7.86
C ILE A 103 -7.32 14.91 6.65
N LYS A 104 -7.18 13.88 5.80
CA LYS A 104 -7.94 13.73 4.57
C LYS A 104 -8.92 12.58 4.70
N TYR A 105 -10.21 12.86 4.58
CA TYR A 105 -11.27 11.86 4.51
C TYR A 105 -11.89 11.80 3.12
N SER A 106 -12.27 10.62 2.67
CA SER A 106 -13.22 10.49 1.57
C SER A 106 -14.59 11.03 1.99
N LEU A 107 -15.43 11.34 1.02
CA LEU A 107 -16.83 11.70 1.26
C LEU A 107 -17.64 10.58 1.96
N SER A 108 -17.15 9.33 1.91
CA SER A 108 -17.74 8.18 2.60
C SER A 108 -17.18 7.96 4.01
N GLY A 109 -16.38 8.89 4.55
CA GLY A 109 -15.81 8.82 5.90
C GLY A 109 -14.54 7.97 6.05
N VAL A 110 -13.93 7.50 4.94
CA VAL A 110 -12.69 6.70 5.02
C VAL A 110 -11.49 7.63 5.17
N LEU A 111 -10.62 7.37 6.16
CA LEU A 111 -9.35 8.08 6.27
C LEU A 111 -8.43 7.73 5.09
N LEU A 112 -8.12 8.72 4.25
CA LEU A 112 -7.22 8.58 3.11
C LEU A 112 -5.75 8.83 3.50
N SER A 113 -5.52 9.83 4.37
CA SER A 113 -4.19 10.18 4.86
C SER A 113 -4.25 11.16 6.03
N SER A 114 -3.27 11.10 6.92
CA SER A 114 -2.99 12.14 7.92
C SER A 114 -1.53 12.55 7.83
N VAL A 115 -1.26 13.86 7.88
CA VAL A 115 0.08 14.43 7.89
C VAL A 115 0.17 15.56 8.91
N VAL A 116 1.37 15.81 9.41
CA VAL A 116 1.66 16.99 10.24
C VAL A 116 2.67 17.85 9.50
N ASP A 117 2.31 19.09 9.25
CA ASP A 117 3.19 20.07 8.62
C ASP A 117 3.82 20.94 9.71
N THR A 118 5.14 21.10 9.67
CA THR A 118 5.88 22.10 10.46
C THR A 118 6.42 23.18 9.53
N THR A 119 6.12 24.45 9.82
CA THR A 119 6.55 25.60 9.03
C THR A 119 7.76 26.30 9.66
N ASP A 120 8.73 26.67 8.84
CA ASP A 120 9.88 27.50 9.21
C ASP A 120 10.18 28.46 8.05
N GLY A 121 9.62 29.67 8.12
CA GLY A 121 9.57 30.61 7.00
C GLY A 121 8.88 30.01 5.78
N ASN A 122 9.56 30.01 4.63
CA ASN A 122 9.04 29.44 3.37
C ASN A 122 9.21 27.91 3.27
N LYS A 123 9.78 27.27 4.30
CA LYS A 123 10.01 25.82 4.30
C LYS A 123 8.90 25.13 5.08
N VAL A 124 8.36 24.06 4.51
CA VAL A 124 7.41 23.16 5.16
C VAL A 124 8.01 21.77 5.25
N SER A 125 8.14 21.25 6.46
CA SER A 125 8.48 19.85 6.70
C SER A 125 7.21 19.07 7.03
N ARG A 126 6.83 18.17 6.12
CA ARG A 126 5.63 17.34 6.22
C ARG A 126 5.95 15.95 6.72
N PHE A 127 5.38 15.56 7.85
CA PHE A 127 5.56 14.27 8.49
C PHE A 127 4.37 13.34 8.22
N ARG A 128 4.66 12.12 7.76
CA ARG A 128 3.69 11.04 7.58
C ARG A 128 4.27 9.73 8.13
N GLY A 129 3.97 9.44 9.39
CA GLY A 129 4.55 8.27 10.06
C GLY A 129 6.08 8.42 10.20
N SER A 130 6.85 7.55 9.53
CA SER A 130 8.32 7.64 9.50
C SER A 130 8.88 8.46 8.33
N GLU A 131 8.01 8.90 7.41
CA GLU A 131 8.40 9.67 6.24
C GLU A 131 8.35 11.17 6.54
N THR A 132 9.35 11.90 6.06
CA THR A 132 9.39 13.36 6.05
C THR A 132 9.57 13.84 4.61
N LEU A 133 8.73 14.78 4.19
CA LEU A 133 8.83 15.46 2.91
C LEU A 133 9.15 16.93 3.17
N HIS A 134 10.22 17.44 2.57
CA HIS A 134 10.53 18.86 2.65
C HIS A 134 10.02 19.58 1.40
N ILE A 135 9.33 20.69 1.64
CA ILE A 135 8.66 21.49 0.63
C ILE A 135 9.18 22.92 0.78
N VAL A 136 9.61 23.53 -0.32
CA VAL A 136 10.08 24.92 -0.35
C VAL A 136 9.34 25.62 -1.48
N ASP A 137 8.73 26.77 -1.19
CA ASP A 137 7.93 27.54 -2.15
C ASP A 137 6.86 26.68 -2.86
N ASN A 138 6.19 25.81 -2.08
CA ASN A 138 5.20 24.82 -2.54
C ASN A 138 5.71 23.74 -3.51
N ILE A 139 7.04 23.59 -3.66
CA ILE A 139 7.69 22.55 -4.46
C ILE A 139 8.28 21.50 -3.54
N ALA A 140 7.93 20.23 -3.78
CA ALA A 140 8.51 19.10 -3.06
C ALA A 140 9.99 18.91 -3.47
N MET A 141 10.92 19.10 -2.53
CA MET A 141 12.35 19.09 -2.79
C MET A 141 12.96 17.71 -2.56
N ASP A 142 12.76 17.15 -1.37
CA ASP A 142 13.30 15.85 -1.00
C ASP A 142 12.38 15.10 -0.04
N LYS A 143 12.46 13.77 -0.11
CA LYS A 143 11.75 12.84 0.74
C LYS A 143 12.76 12.01 1.51
N SER A 144 12.65 12.01 2.83
CA SER A 144 13.42 11.13 3.71
C SER A 144 12.50 10.15 4.42
N ASN A 145 13.02 8.97 4.75
CA ASN A 145 12.29 7.99 5.54
C ASN A 145 13.21 7.49 6.65
N LYS A 146 12.75 7.57 7.89
CA LYS A 146 13.50 7.06 9.05
C LYS A 146 13.41 5.54 9.07
N ILE A 147 14.42 4.88 8.50
CA ILE A 147 14.56 3.44 8.59
C ILE A 147 15.17 3.11 9.95
N THR A 148 14.37 2.51 10.84
CA THR A 148 14.90 1.93 12.08
C THR A 148 15.38 0.51 11.78
N PHE A 149 16.70 0.34 11.73
CA PHE A 149 17.28 -0.99 11.70
C PHE A 149 17.08 -1.64 13.06
N LYS A 150 16.25 -2.68 13.11
CA LYS A 150 16.27 -3.59 14.27
C LYS A 150 17.48 -4.49 14.09
N PRO A 151 18.40 -4.57 15.08
CA PRO A 151 19.46 -5.57 15.02
C PRO A 151 18.78 -6.94 14.87
N ILE A 152 19.39 -7.82 14.08
CA ILE A 152 18.99 -9.22 14.10
C ILE A 152 19.27 -9.69 15.52
N GLU A 153 18.21 -9.85 16.31
CA GLU A 153 18.32 -10.51 17.61
C GLU A 153 19.00 -11.84 17.32
N SER A 154 20.16 -12.07 17.93
CA SER A 154 20.79 -13.38 17.85
C SER A 154 19.78 -14.34 18.45
N TYR A 155 19.08 -15.08 17.57
CA TYR A 155 18.30 -16.21 18.02
C TYR A 155 19.32 -17.10 18.70
N LYS A 156 19.33 -17.10 20.03
CA LYS A 156 19.85 -18.23 20.78
C LYS A 156 18.99 -19.37 20.29
N VAL A 157 19.53 -20.12 19.33
CA VAL A 157 18.92 -21.33 18.82
C VAL A 157 18.80 -22.22 20.04
N LYS A 158 17.64 -22.16 20.72
CA LYS A 158 17.22 -23.29 21.52
C LYS A 158 17.33 -24.43 20.54
N SER A 159 18.17 -25.41 20.83
CA SER A 159 18.29 -26.68 20.12
C SER A 159 16.87 -27.21 19.92
N ARG A 160 16.26 -26.78 18.83
CA ARG A 160 14.99 -27.28 18.36
C ARG A 160 15.45 -28.24 17.31
N THR A 161 15.23 -29.51 17.59
CA THR A 161 15.00 -30.56 16.61
C THR A 161 13.78 -30.20 15.73
N TRP A 162 13.74 -28.99 15.19
CA TRP A 162 12.86 -28.61 14.10
C TRP A 162 13.56 -29.12 12.86
N TRP A 163 13.28 -30.36 12.51
CA TRP A 163 13.53 -30.84 11.17
C TRP A 163 12.67 -29.96 10.26
N ALA A 164 13.28 -28.98 9.61
CA ALA A 164 12.64 -28.28 8.50
C ALA A 164 12.08 -29.36 7.59
N ASN A 165 10.79 -29.29 7.23
CA ASN A 165 10.17 -30.29 6.37
C ASN A 165 11.08 -30.50 5.15
N PRO A 166 11.74 -31.66 4.99
CA PRO A 166 12.71 -31.84 3.93
C PRO A 166 12.03 -31.91 2.55
N ASN A 167 10.71 -32.12 2.53
CA ASN A 167 9.88 -32.24 1.33
C ASN A 167 9.57 -30.86 0.73
N ILE A 168 10.62 -30.18 0.28
CA ILE A 168 10.55 -28.86 -0.35
C ILE A 168 10.81 -29.02 -1.84
N GLY A 169 9.98 -28.34 -2.64
CA GLY A 169 10.18 -28.14 -4.06
C GLY A 169 10.29 -26.67 -4.40
N VAL A 170 10.95 -26.35 -5.51
CA VAL A 170 11.03 -24.99 -6.05
C VAL A 170 10.59 -25.03 -7.50
N ILE A 171 9.66 -24.15 -7.87
CA ILE A 171 9.16 -23.97 -9.24
C ILE A 171 9.70 -22.65 -9.77
N ASP A 172 10.25 -22.69 -10.98
CA ASP A 172 10.73 -21.53 -11.70
C ASP A 172 10.18 -21.50 -13.13
N LEU A 173 10.08 -20.30 -13.70
CA LEU A 173 9.59 -20.10 -15.06
C LEU A 173 10.35 -18.99 -15.76
N GLU A 174 10.48 -19.13 -17.07
CA GLU A 174 11.14 -18.17 -17.93
C GLU A 174 10.19 -17.69 -19.04
N THR A 175 10.20 -16.38 -19.24
CA THR A 175 9.33 -15.69 -20.19
C THR A 175 10.14 -14.81 -21.13
N TYR A 176 9.70 -14.69 -22.38
CA TYR A 176 10.15 -13.66 -23.32
C TYR A 176 9.05 -12.62 -23.52
N LEU A 177 9.42 -11.45 -24.03
CA LEU A 177 8.47 -10.43 -24.45
C LEU A 177 8.20 -10.63 -25.96
N GLU A 178 6.95 -10.80 -26.36
CA GLU A 178 6.57 -10.87 -27.78
C GLU A 178 6.25 -9.46 -28.31
N ASP A 179 6.06 -9.33 -29.62
CA ASP A 179 5.88 -8.05 -30.33
C ASP A 179 4.66 -7.23 -29.83
N ASP A 180 3.68 -7.92 -29.23
CA ASP A 180 2.50 -7.32 -28.59
C ASP A 180 2.78 -6.77 -27.17
N ASN A 181 4.04 -6.79 -26.72
CA ASN A 181 4.47 -6.40 -25.37
C ASN A 181 3.87 -7.28 -24.26
N ILE A 182 3.46 -8.51 -24.60
CA ILE A 182 2.96 -9.50 -23.65
C ILE A 182 4.06 -10.51 -23.33
N HIS A 183 4.29 -10.73 -22.03
CA HIS A 183 5.20 -11.78 -21.57
C HIS A 183 4.63 -13.16 -21.85
N LYS A 184 5.36 -13.96 -22.62
CA LYS A 184 4.99 -15.32 -23.00
C LYS A 184 5.99 -16.32 -22.43
N LEU A 185 5.44 -17.37 -21.84
CA LEU A 185 6.18 -18.47 -21.25
C LEU A 185 6.93 -19.24 -22.34
N TYR A 186 8.21 -19.54 -22.14
CA TYR A 186 8.96 -20.44 -23.04
C TYR A 186 9.63 -21.61 -22.33
N ALA A 187 9.85 -21.51 -21.03
CA ALA A 187 10.31 -22.61 -20.22
C ALA A 187 9.73 -22.52 -18.80
N LEU A 188 9.57 -23.67 -18.16
CA LEU A 188 9.30 -23.79 -16.73
C LEU A 188 9.86 -25.11 -16.25
N GLY A 189 10.12 -25.17 -14.96
CA GLY A 189 10.58 -26.39 -14.36
C GLY A 189 10.46 -26.34 -12.86
N PHE A 190 10.73 -27.48 -12.26
CA PHE A 190 10.78 -27.58 -10.82
C PHE A 190 11.87 -28.53 -10.37
N ARG A 191 12.36 -28.32 -9.15
CA ARG A 191 13.31 -29.20 -8.46
C ARG A 191 12.75 -29.57 -7.11
N THR A 192 13.02 -30.79 -6.67
CA THR A 192 12.64 -31.29 -5.33
C THR A 192 13.86 -31.96 -4.71
N ASN A 193 13.78 -32.29 -3.42
CA ASN A 193 14.78 -33.13 -2.76
C ASN A 193 14.75 -34.61 -3.20
N LEU A 194 13.70 -35.06 -3.91
CA LEU A 194 13.55 -36.46 -4.35
C LEU A 194 14.38 -36.77 -5.60
N ASN A 195 14.65 -35.76 -6.43
CA ASN A 195 15.38 -35.90 -7.68
C ASN A 195 16.55 -34.92 -7.70
N GLU A 196 17.75 -35.42 -8.00
CA GLU A 196 18.94 -34.59 -8.11
C GLU A 196 18.81 -33.56 -9.24
N ASN A 197 18.22 -33.97 -10.37
CA ASN A 197 18.03 -33.16 -11.56
C ASN A 197 16.65 -32.45 -11.56
N PRO A 198 16.57 -31.20 -12.03
CA PRO A 198 15.31 -30.51 -12.23
C PRO A 198 14.50 -31.14 -13.37
N VAL A 199 13.18 -31.14 -13.24
CA VAL A 199 12.26 -31.45 -14.34
C VAL A 199 12.00 -30.15 -15.07
N VAL A 200 12.38 -30.10 -16.36
CA VAL A 200 12.30 -28.87 -17.17
C VAL A 200 11.49 -29.14 -18.43
N TYR A 201 10.56 -28.23 -18.70
CA TYR A 201 9.75 -28.19 -19.91
C TYR A 201 10.08 -26.91 -20.68
N TYR A 202 10.31 -27.03 -21.98
CA TYR A 202 10.57 -25.89 -22.86
C TYR A 202 9.76 -26.04 -24.15
N ILE A 203 9.48 -24.91 -24.80
CA ILE A 203 8.81 -24.91 -26.10
C ILE A 203 9.82 -25.34 -27.15
N ASP A 204 9.69 -26.57 -27.63
CA ASP A 204 10.25 -26.95 -28.93
C ASP A 204 9.28 -26.52 -30.04
N LYS A 205 9.76 -26.40 -31.29
CA LYS A 205 9.03 -25.90 -32.48
C LYS A 205 7.66 -26.55 -32.74
N LYS A 206 7.33 -27.64 -32.03
CA LYS A 206 6.11 -28.44 -32.18
C LYS A 206 5.09 -28.27 -31.05
N PHE A 207 5.40 -27.58 -29.96
CA PHE A 207 4.53 -27.56 -28.78
C PHE A 207 3.81 -26.23 -28.54
N ASN A 208 2.52 -26.34 -28.20
CA ASN A 208 1.70 -25.22 -27.74
C ASN A 208 2.02 -24.93 -26.26
N ARG A 209 2.13 -23.64 -25.89
CA ARG A 209 2.39 -23.15 -24.52
C ARG A 209 1.48 -23.79 -23.47
N ASN A 210 0.21 -24.01 -23.81
CA ASN A 210 -0.76 -24.60 -22.89
C ASN A 210 -0.37 -26.04 -22.52
N VAL A 211 0.17 -26.80 -23.47
CA VAL A 211 0.63 -28.18 -23.25
C VAL A 211 1.79 -28.20 -22.26
N LEU A 212 2.63 -27.17 -22.28
CA LEU A 212 3.79 -27.04 -21.39
C LEU A 212 3.35 -26.87 -19.92
N VAL A 213 2.34 -26.03 -19.67
CA VAL A 213 1.75 -25.84 -18.34
C VAL A 213 1.03 -27.10 -17.87
N LEU A 214 0.20 -27.71 -18.74
CA LEU A 214 -0.54 -28.93 -18.42
C LEU A 214 0.40 -30.08 -18.07
N ASN A 215 1.47 -30.29 -18.85
CA ASN A 215 2.46 -31.34 -18.58
C ASN A 215 3.15 -31.16 -17.22
N MET A 216 3.43 -29.92 -16.79
CA MET A 216 3.96 -29.68 -15.45
C MET A 216 2.92 -29.98 -14.37
N ILE A 217 1.67 -29.54 -14.54
CA ILE A 217 0.60 -29.82 -13.58
C ILE A 217 0.43 -31.33 -13.43
N ASP A 218 0.33 -32.07 -14.54
CA ASP A 218 0.21 -33.52 -14.55
C ASP A 218 1.38 -34.20 -13.84
N GLU A 219 2.60 -33.69 -14.04
CA GLU A 219 3.78 -34.20 -13.34
C GLU A 219 3.73 -33.89 -11.84
N LEU A 220 3.36 -32.68 -11.44
CA LEU A 220 3.22 -32.27 -10.03
C LEU A 220 2.12 -33.04 -9.29
N LEU A 221 1.10 -33.53 -10.00
CA LEU A 221 0.03 -34.36 -9.45
C LEU A 221 0.41 -35.84 -9.25
N ARG A 222 1.59 -36.27 -9.69
CA ARG A 222 2.02 -37.66 -9.51
C ARG A 222 2.17 -38.02 -8.02
N PRO A 223 1.87 -39.26 -7.62
CA PRO A 223 1.91 -39.68 -6.21
C PRO A 223 3.24 -39.41 -5.49
N LYS A 224 4.37 -39.44 -6.21
CA LYS A 224 5.70 -39.13 -5.66
C LYS A 224 5.83 -37.72 -5.08
N TYR A 225 4.98 -36.76 -5.47
CA TYR A 225 5.02 -35.38 -5.00
C TYR A 225 3.93 -35.05 -3.95
N LYS A 226 3.13 -36.03 -3.52
CA LYS A 226 1.95 -35.84 -2.65
C LYS A 226 2.22 -35.03 -1.36
N ASN A 227 3.44 -35.08 -0.81
CA ASN A 227 3.80 -34.40 0.45
C ASN A 227 4.85 -33.29 0.26
N ILE A 228 5.09 -32.84 -0.97
CA ILE A 228 6.06 -31.78 -1.26
C ILE A 228 5.37 -30.43 -1.24
N THR A 229 5.96 -29.48 -0.51
CA THR A 229 5.57 -28.09 -0.54
C THR A 229 6.40 -27.36 -1.59
N PHE A 230 5.76 -26.87 -2.64
CA PHE A 230 6.41 -26.12 -3.70
C PHE A 230 6.42 -24.61 -3.42
N TYR A 231 7.60 -24.01 -3.52
CA TYR A 231 7.80 -22.57 -3.43
C TYR A 231 8.10 -21.99 -4.80
N SER A 232 7.79 -20.71 -4.98
CA SER A 232 8.32 -19.97 -6.11
C SER A 232 8.69 -18.56 -5.73
N HIS A 233 9.76 -18.09 -6.36
CA HIS A 233 10.32 -16.80 -6.10
C HIS A 233 9.91 -15.81 -7.20
N LYS A 234 9.14 -14.77 -6.84
CA LYS A 234 8.78 -13.70 -7.78
C LYS A 234 9.98 -12.77 -7.97
N LYS A 235 10.77 -12.95 -9.03
CA LYS A 235 11.83 -11.99 -9.38
C LYS A 235 11.29 -10.65 -9.93
N ARG A 236 10.04 -10.58 -10.40
CA ARG A 236 9.37 -9.33 -10.82
C ARG A 236 7.86 -9.31 -10.52
N GLY A 237 7.50 -8.79 -9.35
CA GLY A 237 6.29 -7.99 -9.08
C GLY A 237 4.87 -8.56 -9.26
N ARG A 238 4.48 -9.20 -10.37
CA ARG A 238 3.04 -9.40 -10.69
C ARG A 238 2.64 -10.68 -11.44
N LEU A 239 3.57 -11.51 -11.91
CA LEU A 239 3.20 -12.53 -12.91
C LEU A 239 2.55 -13.82 -12.34
N TRP A 240 3.02 -14.28 -11.16
CA TRP A 240 2.72 -15.64 -10.68
C TRP A 240 1.24 -15.92 -10.36
N CYS A 241 0.52 -14.95 -9.79
CA CYS A 241 -0.87 -15.17 -9.40
C CYS A 241 -1.85 -14.99 -10.56
N CYS A 242 -1.49 -14.22 -11.58
CA CYS A 242 -2.41 -13.83 -12.65
C CYS A 242 -2.51 -14.86 -13.77
N ILE A 243 -1.42 -15.60 -14.06
CA ILE A 243 -1.43 -16.64 -15.10
C ILE A 243 -2.37 -17.79 -14.70
N TYR A 244 -2.38 -18.17 -13.42
CA TYR A 244 -3.27 -19.22 -12.93
C TYR A 244 -4.71 -18.77 -12.69
N THR A 245 -5.02 -17.46 -12.62
CA THR A 245 -6.41 -17.01 -12.40
C THR A 245 -7.09 -16.48 -13.65
N LYS A 246 -6.35 -15.96 -14.64
CA LYS A 246 -6.98 -15.45 -15.88
C LYS A 246 -7.25 -16.53 -16.93
N ASP A 247 -6.38 -17.53 -17.04
CA ASP A 247 -6.52 -18.57 -18.05
C ASP A 247 -7.33 -19.79 -17.58
N PHE A 248 -7.52 -19.95 -16.26
CA PHE A 248 -8.31 -21.05 -15.67
C PHE A 248 -9.78 -20.70 -15.37
N ILE A 249 -10.17 -19.42 -15.35
CA ILE A 249 -11.57 -19.00 -15.15
C ILE A 249 -12.33 -18.88 -16.50
N ARG A 250 -11.69 -19.25 -17.61
CA ARG A 250 -12.29 -19.26 -18.95
C ARG A 250 -12.16 -20.59 -19.70
N LEU A 251 -12.12 -21.70 -18.96
CA LEU A 251 -12.42 -23.04 -19.47
C LEU A 251 -13.76 -23.51 -18.91
#